data_AF-A0A508WVT1-F1
#
_entry.id   AF-A0A508WVT1-F1
#
_cell.length_a   1.000
_cell.length_b   1.000
_cell.length_c   1.000
_cell.angle_alpha   90.00
_cell.angle_beta   90.00
_cell.angle_gamma   90.00
#
_symmetry.space_group_name_H-M   'P 1'
#
loop_
_entity.id
_entity.type
_entity.pdbx_description
1 polymer ?
#
loop_
_entity_poly.entity_id
_entity_poly.type
_entity_poly.pdbx_seq_one_letter_code
_entity_poly.pdbx_strand_id
1 'polypeptide(L)'
;MSAITAQQVRAAAKGRVNESNLASVLVPLHRYWERFGMDRPHRLAQYFAQFMHESGDYRYDREIWGADAGAAALRHPHRSRQHAGEG
;
A
#
# COMPACT_ATOMS: atom_id res chain seq x y z
N MET A 1 -3.61 16.35 -14.81
CA MET A 1 -4.82 15.60 -14.43
C MET A 1 -4.63 14.15 -14.88
N SER A 2 -4.91 13.17 -14.01
CA SER A 2 -4.80 11.74 -14.37
C SER A 2 -5.89 11.35 -15.38
N ALA A 3 -5.55 10.46 -16.33
CA ALA A 3 -6.51 9.93 -17.31
C ALA A 3 -7.61 9.06 -16.67
N ILE A 4 -7.37 8.54 -15.46
CA ILE A 4 -8.38 7.90 -14.62
C ILE A 4 -8.66 8.81 -13.42
N THR A 5 -9.93 9.18 -13.23
CA THR A 5 -10.37 10.09 -12.16
C THR A 5 -10.57 9.35 -10.84
N ALA A 6 -10.51 10.07 -9.72
CA ALA A 6 -10.81 9.51 -8.41
C ALA A 6 -12.24 8.92 -8.34
N GLN A 7 -13.20 9.50 -9.06
CA GLN A 7 -14.56 8.96 -9.14
C GLN A 7 -14.59 7.62 -9.87
N GLN A 8 -13.83 7.46 -10.96
CA GLN A 8 -13.70 6.19 -11.66
C GLN A 8 -13.03 5.13 -10.77
N VAL A 9 -12.02 5.51 -9.98
CA VAL A 9 -11.39 4.59 -9.00
C VAL A 9 -12.40 4.13 -7.96
N ARG A 10 -13.20 5.03 -7.39
CA ARG A 10 -14.27 4.67 -6.43
C ARG A 10 -15.32 3.76 -7.05
N ALA A 11 -15.73 4.03 -8.27
CA ALA A 11 -16.73 3.24 -8.97
C ALA A 11 -16.25 1.82 -9.31
N ALA A 12 -14.93 1.62 -9.42
CA ALA A 12 -14.34 0.31 -9.70
C ALA A 12 -14.11 -0.55 -8.45
N ALA A 13 -14.12 0.04 -7.25
CA ALA A 13 -13.98 -0.69 -6.00
C ALA A 13 -15.19 -1.61 -5.75
N LYS A 14 -14.96 -2.81 -5.22
CA LYS A 14 -16.04 -3.77 -4.87
C LYS A 14 -16.58 -3.52 -3.46
N GLY A 15 -15.74 -3.03 -2.56
CA GLY A 15 -16.05 -2.72 -1.18
C GLY A 15 -16.11 -1.22 -0.86
N ARG A 16 -16.37 -0.92 0.41
CA ARG A 16 -16.31 0.46 0.92
C ARG A 16 -14.87 0.95 0.94
N VAL A 17 -14.61 1.99 0.14
CA VAL A 17 -13.34 2.71 0.12
C VAL A 17 -13.16 3.53 1.40
N ASN A 18 -11.96 3.50 1.98
CA ASN A 18 -11.54 4.50 2.95
C ASN A 18 -10.90 5.68 2.20
N GLU A 19 -11.50 6.87 2.31
CA GLU A 19 -11.08 8.05 1.55
C GLU A 19 -9.67 8.53 1.92
N SER A 20 -9.26 8.41 3.19
CA SER A 20 -7.91 8.79 3.62
C SER A 20 -6.85 7.88 3.01
N ASN A 21 -7.14 6.58 2.92
CA ASN A 21 -6.24 5.61 2.30
C ASN A 21 -6.19 5.76 0.78
N LEU A 22 -7.32 6.03 0.13
CA LEU A 22 -7.31 6.35 -1.30
C LEU A 22 -6.52 7.64 -1.57
N ALA A 23 -6.67 8.67 -0.72
CA ALA A 23 -5.92 9.92 -0.85
C ALA A 23 -4.41 9.73 -0.73
N SER A 24 -3.95 8.79 0.11
CA SER A 24 -2.52 8.49 0.26
C SER A 24 -1.87 7.93 -1.02
N VAL A 25 -2.66 7.37 -1.93
CA VAL A 25 -2.23 6.95 -3.27
C VAL A 25 -2.38 8.07 -4.29
N LEU A 26 -3.52 8.76 -4.30
CA LEU A 26 -3.84 9.77 -5.33
C LEU A 26 -2.95 11.02 -5.24
N VAL A 27 -2.59 11.47 -4.03
CA VAL A 27 -1.74 12.66 -3.84
C VAL A 27 -0.34 12.49 -4.45
N PRO A 28 0.43 11.43 -4.12
CA PRO A 28 1.75 11.23 -4.73
C PRO A 28 1.63 10.87 -6.21
N LEU A 29 0.62 10.10 -6.62
CA LEU A 29 0.39 9.82 -8.04
C LEU A 29 0.21 11.13 -8.82
N HIS A 30 -0.63 12.05 -8.34
CA HIS A 30 -0.83 13.35 -8.97
C HIS A 30 0.47 14.17 -9.06
N ARG A 31 1.37 14.04 -8.10
CA ARG A 31 2.65 14.77 -8.10
C ARG A 31 3.71 14.16 -9.02
N TYR A 32 3.74 12.83 -9.15
CA TYR A 32 4.84 12.13 -9.80
C TYR A 32 4.45 11.34 -11.05
N TRP A 33 3.19 11.40 -11.49
CA TRP A 33 2.68 10.58 -12.59
C TRP A 33 3.52 10.63 -13.87
N GLU A 34 3.91 11.82 -14.33
CA GLU A 34 4.71 11.99 -15.57
C GLU A 34 6.07 11.31 -15.46
N ARG A 35 6.74 11.44 -14.30
CA ARG A 35 8.06 10.86 -14.05
C ARG A 35 8.09 9.34 -14.23
N PHE A 36 6.98 8.68 -13.91
CA PHE A 36 6.86 7.22 -13.99
C PHE A 36 6.02 6.75 -15.19
N GLY A 37 5.66 7.65 -16.10
CA GLY A 37 4.83 7.33 -17.26
C GLY A 37 3.45 6.79 -16.88
N MET A 38 2.88 7.32 -15.79
CA MET A 38 1.50 7.05 -15.34
C MET A 38 0.49 7.99 -16.01
N ASP A 39 0.87 8.58 -17.14
CA ASP A 39 0.01 9.27 -18.10
C ASP A 39 -0.81 8.30 -18.96
N ARG A 40 -0.34 7.06 -19.08
CA ARG A 40 -0.96 6.02 -19.90
C ARG A 40 -2.11 5.32 -19.16
N PRO A 41 -3.34 5.32 -19.70
CA PRO A 41 -4.50 4.71 -19.05
C PRO A 41 -4.32 3.23 -18.69
N HIS A 42 -3.69 2.45 -19.57
CA HIS A 42 -3.47 1.02 -19.33
C HIS A 42 -2.50 0.74 -18.16
N ARG A 43 -1.54 1.65 -17.91
CA ARG A 43 -0.66 1.54 -16.73
C ARG A 43 -1.40 1.90 -15.46
N LEU A 44 -2.20 2.98 -15.50
CA LEU A 44 -3.05 3.37 -14.39
C LEU A 44 -4.07 2.29 -14.01
N ALA A 45 -4.70 1.65 -15.00
CA ALA A 45 -5.65 0.58 -14.77
C ALA A 45 -5.02 -0.59 -14.00
N GLN A 46 -3.83 -1.03 -14.43
CA GLN A 46 -3.09 -2.09 -13.73
C GLN A 46 -2.63 -1.66 -12.34
N TYR A 47 -2.11 -0.43 -12.21
CA TYR A 47 -1.66 0.14 -10.94
C TYR A 47 -2.80 0.18 -9.90
N PHE A 48 -3.95 0.73 -10.25
CA PHE A 48 -5.10 0.80 -9.35
C PHE A 48 -5.67 -0.59 -9.03
N ALA A 49 -5.69 -1.52 -9.98
CA ALA A 49 -6.11 -2.89 -9.72
C ALA A 49 -5.24 -3.58 -8.65
N GLN A 50 -3.91 -3.38 -8.70
CA GLN A 50 -3.03 -3.92 -7.66
C GLN A 50 -3.25 -3.25 -6.31
N PHE A 51 -3.36 -1.93 -6.24
CA PHE A 51 -3.67 -1.27 -4.98
C PHE A 51 -5.00 -1.76 -4.39
N MET A 52 -6.04 -1.90 -5.21
CA MET A 52 -7.32 -2.48 -4.78
C MET A 52 -7.15 -3.91 -4.26
N HIS A 53 -6.37 -4.75 -4.93
CA HIS A 53 -6.12 -6.13 -4.49
C HIS A 53 -5.40 -6.18 -3.14
N GLU A 54 -4.26 -5.49 -3.03
CA GLU A 54 -3.37 -5.60 -1.88
C GLU A 54 -3.91 -4.88 -0.62
N SER A 55 -4.68 -3.80 -0.80
CA SER A 55 -5.23 -3.01 0.33
C SER A 55 -6.68 -3.37 0.67
N GLY A 56 -7.28 -4.33 -0.04
CA GLY A 56 -8.70 -4.66 0.09
C GLY A 56 -9.60 -3.47 -0.25
N ASP A 57 -9.51 -2.98 -1.48
CA ASP A 57 -10.22 -1.78 -1.98
C ASP A 57 -9.94 -0.51 -1.16
N TYR A 58 -8.66 -0.28 -0.83
CA TYR A 58 -8.19 0.84 -0.01
C TYR A 58 -8.70 0.81 1.43
N ARG A 59 -9.27 -0.31 1.89
CA ARG A 59 -9.80 -0.41 3.26
C ARG A 59 -8.69 -0.44 4.32
N TYR A 60 -7.56 -1.08 4.00
CA TYR A 60 -6.47 -1.29 4.93
C TYR A 60 -5.20 -0.59 4.45
N ASP A 61 -4.50 0.08 5.37
CA ASP A 61 -3.20 0.73 5.17
C ASP A 61 -2.06 0.05 5.94
N ARG A 62 -2.40 -1.03 6.64
CA ARG A 62 -1.51 -1.84 7.48
C ARG A 62 -1.79 -3.31 7.23
N GLU A 63 -0.78 -4.13 7.50
CA GLU A 63 -0.91 -5.57 7.44
C GLU A 63 -1.96 -6.06 8.44
N ILE A 64 -2.82 -6.97 7.98
CA ILE A 64 -3.91 -7.55 8.79
C ILE A 64 -3.59 -8.97 9.26
N TRP A 65 -2.50 -9.56 8.78
CA TRP A 65 -2.09 -10.94 9.11
C TRP A 65 -1.02 -10.94 10.20
N GLY A 66 -1.16 -11.86 11.16
CA GLY A 66 -0.17 -12.07 12.22
C GLY A 66 -0.42 -11.27 13.49
N ALA A 67 0.51 -11.46 14.45
CA ALA A 67 0.35 -10.97 15.80
C ALA A 67 0.12 -9.45 15.80
N ASP A 68 0.82 -8.63 15.01
CA ASP A 68 0.73 -7.16 15.07
C ASP A 68 -0.61 -6.54 14.60
N ALA A 69 -1.61 -7.37 14.23
CA ALA A 69 -3.02 -6.97 14.25
C ALA A 69 -3.55 -6.72 15.69
N GLY A 70 -2.74 -7.00 16.73
CA GLY A 70 -3.00 -6.73 18.16
C GLY A 70 -2.00 -7.31 19.19
N ALA A 71 -0.86 -7.87 18.78
CA ALA A 71 0.09 -8.63 19.59
C ALA A 71 1.50 -8.55 18.98
N ALA A 72 2.47 -8.15 19.77
CA ALA A 72 3.83 -7.91 19.30
C ALA A 72 4.47 -9.10 18.55
N ALA A 73 5.12 -8.79 17.43
CA ALA A 73 6.44 -9.28 17.04
C ALA A 73 6.76 -10.75 17.38
N LEU A 74 6.57 -11.63 16.40
CA LEU A 74 7.37 -12.86 16.31
C LEU A 74 8.83 -12.46 16.01
N ARG A 75 9.58 -12.14 17.07
CA ARG A 75 11.04 -12.04 17.04
C ARG A 75 11.61 -13.39 16.57
N HIS A 76 12.25 -13.40 15.40
CA HIS A 76 13.22 -14.44 15.06
C HIS A 76 14.46 -14.30 15.97
N PRO A 77 14.83 -15.31 16.77
CA PRO A 77 16.01 -15.24 17.62
C PRO A 77 17.27 -15.63 16.84
N HIS A 78 17.72 -14.78 15.90
CA HIS A 78 19.01 -14.98 15.24
C HIS A 78 19.79 -13.67 15.05
N ARG A 79 20.33 -13.15 16.17
CA ARG A 79 21.47 -12.22 16.29
C ARG A 79 21.66 -12.01 17.81
N SER A 80 22.77 -12.31 18.49
CA SER A 80 24.16 -12.51 18.08
C SER A 80 24.86 -13.29 19.21
N ARG A 81 25.49 -14.43 18.90
CA ARG A 81 26.64 -14.93 19.68
C ARG A 81 27.88 -14.27 19.12
N GLN A 82 28.25 -13.10 19.62
CA GLN A 82 29.63 -12.58 19.58
C GLN A 82 29.79 -11.65 20.78
N HIS A 83 30.37 -12.19 21.85
CA HIS A 83 31.30 -11.57 22.80
C HIS A 83 31.45 -12.55 23.96
N ALA A 84 32.26 -13.58 23.74
CA ALA A 84 33.05 -14.16 24.81
C ALA A 84 34.18 -13.16 25.11
N GLY A 85 34.43 -12.91 26.39
CA GLY A 85 35.45 -11.97 26.86
C GLY A 85 35.49 -12.02 28.38
N GLU A 86 36.45 -12.79 28.87
CA GLU A 86 36.84 -13.13 30.24
C GLU A 86 36.90 -11.94 31.22
N GLY A 87 36.66 -12.26 32.51
CA GLY A 87 36.83 -11.41 33.67
C GLY A 87 36.34 -12.11 34.93
#